data_AF-A0A6G4QVF3-F1
#
_entry.id   AF-A0A6G4QVF3-F1
#
_cell.length_a   1.000
_cell.length_b   1.000
_cell.length_c   1.000
_cell.angle_alpha   90.00
_cell.angle_beta   90.00
_cell.angle_gamma   90.00
#
_symmetry.space_group_name_H-M   'P 1'
#
loop_
_entity.id
_entity.type
_entity.pdbx_description
1 polymer ?
#
loop_
_entity_poly.entity_id
_entity_poly.type
_entity_poly.pdbx_seq_one_letter_code
_entity_poly.pdbx_strand_id
1 'polypeptide(L)'
;MSHAVVAWLRGRGKRREYWIASIAVPVAAMVFKGVAQSDLASDGLDWASVAVWCVFAARRLRDAGLPAWLAPFPVAIYLAWQGLNLLIIRSAGNVMDLVGTLTTLSIFSVSLIIVLAVALGVWKPRPASAPSPDQQAEVFG
;
A
#
# COMPACT_ATOMS: atom_id res chain seq x y z
N MET A 1 -17.88 13.99 -10.28
CA MET A 1 -16.49 14.07 -9.76
C MET A 1 -15.84 15.34 -10.30
N SER A 2 -15.32 16.22 -9.45
CA SER A 2 -14.71 17.48 -9.89
C SER A 2 -13.46 17.22 -10.74
N HIS A 3 -13.28 17.97 -11.84
CA HIS A 3 -12.10 17.89 -12.71
C HIS A 3 -10.76 17.96 -11.94
N ALA A 4 -10.71 18.73 -10.86
CA ALA A 4 -9.55 18.84 -9.98
C ALA A 4 -9.13 17.50 -9.33
N VAL A 5 -10.09 16.67 -8.90
CA VAL A 5 -9.81 15.37 -8.28
C VAL A 5 -9.26 14.39 -9.31
N VAL A 6 -9.81 14.39 -10.52
CA VAL A 6 -9.31 13.54 -11.61
C VAL A 6 -7.91 13.99 -12.05
N ALA A 7 -7.67 15.29 -12.15
CA ALA A 7 -6.36 15.85 -12.45
C ALA A 7 -5.33 15.51 -11.37
N TRP A 8 -5.70 15.61 -10.09
CA TRP A 8 -4.83 15.23 -8.98
C TRP A 8 -4.51 13.72 -8.97
N LEU A 9 -5.53 12.88 -9.21
CA LEU A 9 -5.35 11.43 -9.33
C LEU A 9 -4.48 11.06 -10.53
N ARG A 10 -4.57 11.79 -11.65
CA ARG A 10 -3.77 11.56 -12.87
C ARG A 10 -2.38 12.20 -12.82
N GLY A 11 -2.18 13.18 -11.95
CA GLY A 11 -0.90 13.87 -11.77
C GLY A 11 0.18 13.00 -11.13
N ARG A 12 1.44 13.40 -11.31
CA ARG A 12 2.59 12.72 -10.72
C ARG A 12 2.58 12.86 -9.20
N GLY A 13 2.81 11.74 -8.50
CA GLY A 13 2.98 11.68 -7.06
C GLY A 13 4.39 12.10 -6.65
N LYS A 14 4.52 13.08 -5.76
CA LYS A 14 5.83 13.41 -5.20
C LYS A 14 6.29 12.24 -4.32
N ARG A 15 7.56 11.83 -4.44
CA ARG A 15 8.17 10.79 -3.57
C ARG A 15 7.95 11.07 -2.08
N ARG A 16 7.96 12.36 -1.69
CA ARG A 16 7.68 12.81 -0.32
C ARG A 16 6.24 12.50 0.14
N GLU A 17 5.25 12.66 -0.74
CA GLU A 17 3.84 12.33 -0.42
C GLU A 17 3.69 10.84 -0.12
N TYR A 18 4.34 9.99 -0.91
CA TYR A 18 4.33 8.54 -0.69
C TYR A 18 4.94 8.16 0.67
N TRP A 19 6.09 8.73 1.04
CA TRP A 19 6.73 8.44 2.33
C TRP A 19 5.91 8.95 3.52
N ILE A 20 5.34 10.16 3.40
CA ILE A 20 4.45 10.69 4.43
C ILE A 20 3.24 9.77 4.59
N ALA A 21 2.58 9.38 3.50
CA ALA A 21 1.43 8.47 3.57
C ALA A 21 1.80 7.11 4.14
N SER A 22 2.94 6.54 3.74
CA SER A 22 3.42 5.23 4.20
C SER A 22 3.76 5.18 5.68
N ILE A 23 4.00 6.32 6.34
CA ILE A 23 4.29 6.41 7.78
C ILE A 23 3.08 6.95 8.55
N ALA A 24 2.52 8.07 8.10
CA ALA A 24 1.44 8.76 8.80
C ALA A 24 0.15 7.94 8.85
N VAL A 25 -0.18 7.20 7.78
CA VAL A 25 -1.41 6.38 7.73
C VAL A 25 -1.34 5.22 8.74
N PRO A 26 -0.27 4.38 8.76
CA PRO A 26 -0.14 3.36 9.80
C PRO A 26 -0.08 3.92 11.22
N VAL A 27 0.66 5.01 11.45
CA VAL A 27 0.76 5.63 12.78
C VAL A 27 -0.60 6.14 13.26
N ALA A 28 -1.35 6.83 12.38
CA ALA A 28 -2.70 7.29 12.70
C ALA A 28 -3.62 6.10 13.02
N ALA A 29 -3.60 5.05 12.19
CA ALA A 29 -4.39 3.84 12.43
C ALA A 29 -4.08 3.21 13.79
N MET A 30 -2.80 3.14 14.16
CA MET A 30 -2.35 2.57 15.43
C MET A 30 -2.83 3.40 16.64
N VAL A 31 -2.77 4.73 16.54
CA VAL A 31 -3.27 5.65 17.58
C VAL A 31 -4.79 5.50 17.73
N PHE A 32 -5.54 5.51 16.62
CA PHE A 32 -7.00 5.42 16.67
C PHE A 32 -7.48 4.05 17.13
N LYS A 33 -6.75 2.97 16.82
CA LYS A 33 -7.04 1.64 17.36
C LYS A 33 -6.96 1.58 18.89
N GLY A 34 -6.02 2.31 19.50
CA GLY A 34 -5.93 2.39 20.96
C GLY A 34 -7.15 3.04 21.63
N VAL A 35 -7.99 3.74 20.87
CA VAL A 35 -9.21 4.42 21.32
C VAL A 35 -10.48 3.70 20.83
N ALA A 36 -10.35 2.82 19.85
CA ALA A 36 -11.47 2.07 19.29
C ALA A 36 -12.00 1.06 20.33
N GLN A 37 -13.28 1.19 20.68
CA GLN A 37 -13.94 0.33 21.67
C GLN A 37 -14.56 -0.94 21.06
N SER A 38 -14.58 -1.06 19.72
CA SER A 38 -15.16 -2.20 19.02
C SER A 38 -14.22 -2.76 17.95
N ASP A 39 -14.23 -4.09 17.81
CA ASP A 39 -13.42 -4.81 16.82
C ASP A 39 -13.75 -4.37 15.38
N LEU A 40 -15.03 -4.11 15.09
CA LEU A 40 -15.50 -3.57 13.81
C LEU A 40 -14.86 -2.22 13.46
N ALA A 41 -14.67 -1.33 14.44
CA ALA A 41 -14.02 -0.04 14.21
C ALA A 41 -12.51 -0.21 13.94
N SER A 42 -11.86 -1.15 14.64
CA SER A 42 -10.46 -1.50 14.40
C SER A 42 -10.24 -2.08 13.00
N ASP A 43 -11.09 -3.01 12.57
CA ASP A 43 -11.02 -3.61 11.23
C ASP A 43 -11.30 -2.57 10.13
N GLY A 44 -12.29 -1.70 10.35
CA GLY A 44 -12.60 -0.60 9.44
C GLY A 44 -11.40 0.35 9.26
N LEU A 45 -10.68 0.65 10.34
CA LEU A 45 -9.46 1.48 10.29
C LEU A 45 -8.34 0.82 9.49
N ASP A 46 -8.16 -0.50 9.61
CA ASP A 46 -7.16 -1.23 8.80
C ASP A 46 -7.48 -1.16 7.32
N TRP A 47 -8.72 -1.47 6.94
CA TRP A 47 -9.14 -1.45 5.53
C TRP A 47 -9.10 -0.04 4.95
N ALA A 48 -9.50 0.98 5.72
CA ALA A 48 -9.38 2.37 5.31
C ALA A 48 -7.91 2.77 5.12
N SER A 49 -7.02 2.34 6.01
CA SER A 49 -5.58 2.61 5.93
C SER A 49 -4.96 1.98 4.68
N VAL A 50 -5.31 0.72 4.40
CA VAL A 50 -4.88 0.02 3.19
C VAL A 50 -5.42 0.72 1.94
N ALA A 51 -6.69 1.12 1.92
CA ALA A 51 -7.30 1.81 0.79
C ALA A 51 -6.60 3.15 0.50
N VAL A 52 -6.35 3.96 1.54
CA VAL A 52 -5.61 5.22 1.42
C VAL A 52 -4.20 4.96 0.89
N TRP A 53 -3.49 3.98 1.46
CA TRP A 53 -2.14 3.64 1.03
C TRP A 53 -2.10 3.18 -0.43
N CYS A 54 -3.07 2.37 -0.88
CA CYS A 54 -3.20 1.93 -2.27
C CYS A 54 -3.31 3.10 -3.25
N VAL A 55 -3.98 4.20 -2.89
CA VAL A 55 -4.06 5.40 -3.74
C VAL A 55 -2.67 6.03 -3.96
N PHE A 56 -1.89 6.17 -2.89
CA PHE A 56 -0.53 6.71 -2.96
C PHE A 56 0.43 5.75 -3.68
N ALA A 57 0.31 4.44 -3.41
CA ALA A 57 1.09 3.41 -4.09
C ALA A 57 0.79 3.38 -5.59
N ALA A 58 -0.47 3.47 -6.00
CA ALA A 58 -0.87 3.49 -7.42
C ALA A 58 -0.35 4.74 -8.16
N ARG A 59 -0.33 5.90 -7.51
CA ARG A 59 0.35 7.10 -8.05
C ARG A 59 1.84 6.84 -8.23
N ARG A 60 2.48 6.30 -7.18
CA ARG A 60 3.92 6.03 -7.18
C ARG A 60 4.35 4.99 -8.22
N LEU A 61 3.57 3.92 -8.39
CA LEU A 61 3.79 2.89 -9.40
C LEU A 61 3.71 3.48 -10.80
N ARG A 62 2.72 4.34 -11.07
CA ARG A 62 2.63 5.05 -12.37
C ARG A 62 3.83 5.96 -12.60
N ASP A 63 4.29 6.68 -11.58
CA ASP A 63 5.50 7.51 -11.70
C ASP A 63 6.76 6.67 -11.94
N ALA A 64 6.81 5.45 -11.40
CA ALA A 64 7.89 4.49 -11.66
C ALA A 64 7.76 3.79 -13.03
N GLY A 65 6.67 4.00 -13.76
CA GLY A 65 6.38 3.27 -15.01
C GLY A 65 5.95 1.81 -14.79
N LEU A 66 5.55 1.46 -13.57
CA LEU A 66 5.07 0.13 -13.20
C LEU A 66 3.54 0.04 -13.28
N PRO A 67 2.97 -1.16 -13.45
CA PRO A 67 1.53 -1.35 -13.49
C PRO A 67 0.85 -0.93 -12.17
N ALA A 68 -0.19 -0.09 -12.26
CA ALA A 68 -0.91 0.39 -11.09
C ALA A 68 -1.68 -0.70 -10.35
N TRP A 69 -2.01 -1.82 -11.02
CA TRP A 69 -2.69 -2.96 -10.41
C TRP A 69 -1.83 -3.70 -9.38
N LEU A 70 -0.53 -3.39 -9.27
CA LEU A 70 0.32 -3.88 -8.18
C LEU A 70 0.08 -3.15 -6.86
N ALA A 71 -0.62 -2.00 -6.86
CA ALA A 71 -0.88 -1.23 -5.65
C ALA A 71 -1.51 -2.04 -4.50
N PRO A 72 -2.53 -2.91 -4.69
CA PRO A 72 -3.11 -3.69 -3.62
C PRO A 72 -2.29 -4.94 -3.22
N PHE A 73 -0.97 -5.00 -3.47
CA PHE A 73 -0.16 -6.15 -3.04
C PHE A 73 -0.26 -6.48 -1.54
N PRO A 74 -0.44 -5.53 -0.59
CA PRO A 74 -0.62 -5.89 0.82
C PRO A 74 -1.89 -6.73 1.04
N VAL A 75 -2.95 -6.47 0.26
CA VAL A 75 -4.19 -7.26 0.30
C VAL A 75 -3.93 -8.67 -0.20
N ALA A 76 -3.19 -8.82 -1.31
CA ALA A 76 -2.84 -10.13 -1.84
C ALA A 76 -2.02 -10.95 -0.84
N ILE A 77 -1.05 -10.32 -0.17
CA ILE A 77 -0.24 -10.97 0.89
C ILE A 77 -1.13 -11.36 2.07
N TYR A 78 -2.04 -10.49 2.51
CA TYR A 78 -2.98 -10.78 3.59
C TYR A 78 -3.95 -11.93 3.26
N LEU A 79 -4.43 -12.02 2.02
CA LEU A 79 -5.30 -13.13 1.60
C LEU A 79 -4.52 -14.45 1.51
N ALA A 80 -3.30 -14.42 0.98
CA ALA A 80 -2.41 -15.59 0.96
C ALA A 80 -2.08 -16.07 2.38
N TRP A 81 -1.81 -15.12 3.29
CA TRP A 81 -1.65 -15.34 4.72
C TRP A 81 -2.84 -16.09 5.33
N GLN A 82 -4.05 -15.58 5.12
CA GLN A 82 -5.27 -16.20 5.66
C GLN A 82 -5.51 -17.59 5.09
N GLY A 83 -5.30 -17.78 3.79
CA GLY A 83 -5.40 -19.09 3.15
C GLY A 83 -4.42 -20.10 3.75
N LEU A 84 -3.17 -19.67 3.98
CA LEU A 84 -2.14 -20.53 4.54
C LEU A 84 -2.41 -20.87 6.01
N ASN A 85 -2.90 -19.92 6.82
CA ASN A 85 -3.33 -20.18 8.19
C ASN A 85 -4.43 -21.24 8.26
N LEU A 86 -5.44 -21.15 7.39
CA LEU A 86 -6.53 -22.13 7.34
C LEU A 86 -6.02 -23.54 7.02
N LEU A 87 -5.04 -23.65 6.12
CA LEU A 87 -4.42 -24.93 5.79
C LEU A 87 -3.60 -25.49 6.96
N ILE A 88 -2.79 -24.65 7.62
CA ILE A 88 -1.94 -25.04 8.75
C ILE A 88 -2.80 -25.47 9.94
N ILE A 89 -3.86 -24.72 10.27
CA ILE A 89 -4.77 -25.06 11.38
C ILE A 89 -5.42 -26.43 11.14
N ARG A 90 -5.78 -26.74 9.88
CA ARG A 90 -6.38 -28.03 9.53
C ARG A 90 -5.39 -29.20 9.54
N SER A 91 -4.10 -28.94 9.35
CA SER A 91 -3.05 -29.98 9.32
C SER A 91 -2.28 -30.13 10.63
N ALA A 92 -2.44 -29.22 11.58
CA ALA A 92 -1.67 -29.21 12.82
C ALA A 92 -2.09 -30.32 13.78
N GLY A 93 -1.17 -31.23 14.09
CA GLY A 93 -1.32 -32.24 15.14
C GLY A 93 -0.91 -31.75 16.54
N ASN A 94 -0.21 -30.61 16.64
CA ASN A 94 0.31 -30.05 17.89
C ASN A 94 0.11 -28.53 17.96
N VAL A 95 -0.39 -28.05 19.10
CA VAL A 95 -0.72 -26.64 19.35
C VAL A 95 0.52 -25.75 19.47
N MET A 96 1.62 -26.25 20.04
CA MET A 96 2.85 -25.44 20.20
C MET A 96 3.54 -25.16 18.85
N ASP A 97 3.60 -26.15 17.97
CA ASP A 97 4.15 -25.99 16.62
C ASP A 97 3.26 -25.07 15.77
N LEU A 98 1.94 -25.13 15.99
CA LEU A 98 0.98 -24.23 15.34
C LEU A 98 1.24 -22.76 15.72
N VAL A 99 1.38 -22.44 17.01
CA VAL A 99 1.64 -21.07 17.47
C VAL A 99 2.97 -20.53 16.93
N GLY A 100 4.03 -21.35 16.97
CA GLY A 100 5.34 -20.98 16.42
C GLY A 100 5.28 -20.72 14.92
N THR A 101 4.56 -21.55 14.17
CA THR A 101 4.39 -21.41 12.72
C THR A 101 3.59 -20.14 12.40
N LEU A 102 2.44 -19.92 13.05
CA LEU A 102 1.61 -18.72 12.83
C LEU A 102 2.34 -17.43 13.19
N THR A 103 3.16 -17.43 14.25
CA THR A 103 3.93 -16.23 14.63
C THR A 103 5.02 -15.93 13.59
N THR A 104 5.80 -16.94 13.20
CA THR A 104 6.88 -16.81 12.21
C THR A 104 6.36 -16.31 10.88
N LEU A 105 5.26 -16.91 10.44
CA LEU A 105 4.64 -16.61 9.17
C LEU A 105 4.07 -15.16 9.23
N SER A 106 3.53 -14.71 10.37
CA SER A 106 3.01 -13.33 10.54
C SER A 106 4.13 -12.30 10.38
N ILE A 107 5.25 -12.54 11.06
CA ILE A 107 6.45 -11.69 10.98
C ILE A 107 6.96 -11.63 9.54
N PHE A 108 6.99 -12.77 8.85
CA PHE A 108 7.40 -12.84 7.45
C PHE A 108 6.50 -12.01 6.54
N SER A 109 5.18 -12.13 6.66
CA SER A 109 4.22 -11.36 5.86
C SER A 109 4.36 -9.85 6.07
N VAL A 110 4.49 -9.41 7.32
CA VAL A 110 4.70 -7.98 7.64
C VAL A 110 6.04 -7.50 7.07
N SER A 111 7.11 -8.28 7.23
CA SER A 111 8.44 -7.94 6.71
C SER A 111 8.42 -7.81 5.19
N LEU A 112 7.73 -8.73 4.50
CA LEU A 112 7.58 -8.70 3.05
C LEU A 112 6.85 -7.43 2.59
N ILE A 113 5.76 -7.04 3.27
CA ILE A 113 5.03 -5.80 2.97
C ILE A 113 5.94 -4.59 3.12
N ILE A 114 6.72 -4.52 4.20
CA ILE A 114 7.65 -3.41 4.46
C ILE A 114 8.70 -3.34 3.35
N VAL A 115 9.33 -4.46 3.00
CA VAL A 115 10.36 -4.51 1.96
C VAL A 115 9.81 -4.03 0.62
N LEU A 116 8.62 -4.48 0.22
CA LEU A 116 7.98 -4.06 -1.02
C LEU A 116 7.60 -2.57 -1.02
N ALA A 117 7.09 -2.06 0.10
CA ALA A 117 6.78 -0.64 0.26
C ALA A 117 8.05 0.22 0.17
N VAL A 118 9.13 -0.19 0.83
CA VAL A 118 10.43 0.49 0.75
C VAL A 118 10.99 0.43 -0.67
N ALA A 119 10.94 -0.73 -1.33
CA ALA A 119 11.40 -0.89 -2.71
C ALA A 119 10.66 0.07 -3.65
N LEU A 120 9.33 0.18 -3.52
CA LEU A 120 8.52 1.13 -4.27
C LEU A 120 8.86 2.61 -3.94
N GLY A 121 9.10 2.90 -2.66
CA GLY A 121 9.47 4.24 -2.19
C GLY A 121 10.82 4.70 -2.74
N VAL A 122 11.80 3.79 -2.83
CA VAL A 122 13.17 4.08 -3.28
C VAL A 122 13.32 4.04 -4.81
N TRP A 123 12.43 3.35 -5.52
CA TRP A 123 12.48 3.19 -6.98
C TRP A 123 12.66 4.51 -7.74
N LYS A 124 13.53 4.59 -8.76
CA LYS A 124 13.71 5.86 -9.48
C LYS A 124 12.45 6.22 -10.29
N PRO A 125 11.95 7.47 -10.26
CA PRO A 125 10.87 7.88 -11.14
C PRO A 125 11.28 7.76 -12.61
N ARG A 126 10.34 7.42 -13.49
CA ARG A 126 10.54 7.49 -14.94
C ARG A 126 10.77 8.96 -15.33
N PRO A 127 11.76 9.25 -16.19
CA PRO A 127 11.97 10.60 -16.71
C PRO A 127 10.68 11.11 -17.36
N ALA A 128 10.37 12.41 -17.17
CA ALA A 128 9.28 13.03 -17.91
C ALA A 128 9.56 12.88 -19.40
N SER A 129 8.59 12.41 -20.19
CA SER A 129 8.64 12.62 -21.63
C SER A 129 8.74 14.13 -21.88
N ALA A 130 9.65 14.54 -22.77
CA ALA A 130 9.76 15.93 -23.16
C ALA A 130 8.39 16.45 -23.63
N PRO A 131 8.01 17.70 -23.28
CA PRO A 131 6.76 18.27 -23.76
C PRO A 131 6.76 18.24 -25.29
N SER A 132 5.62 17.87 -25.89
CA SER A 132 5.50 17.87 -27.35
C SER A 132 5.68 19.29 -27.89
N PRO A 133 6.10 19.46 -29.15
CA PRO A 133 6.24 20.79 -29.78
C PRO A 133 4.97 21.64 -29.63
N ASP A 134 3.79 21.00 -29.74
CA ASP A 134 2.48 21.67 -29.56
C ASP A 134 2.28 22.22 -28.13
N GLN A 135 2.77 21.51 -27.10
CA GLN A 135 2.71 21.97 -25.72
C GLN A 135 3.71 23.08 -25.43
N GLN A 136 4.83 23.13 -26.16
CA GLN A 136 5.77 24.25 -26.05
C GLN A 136 5.22 25.51 -26.71
N ALA A 137 4.49 25.37 -27.82
CA ALA A 137 3.84 26.49 -28.50
C ALA A 137 2.78 27.19 -27.62
N GLU A 138 2.04 26.44 -26.79
CA GLU A 138 1.06 27.01 -25.83
C GLU A 138 1.69 27.77 -24.64
N VAL A 139 2.97 27.55 -24.32
CA VAL A 139 3.64 28.24 -23.18
C VAL A 139 4.34 29.53 -23.63
N PHE A 140 4.63 29.65 -24.93
CA PHE A 140 5.32 30.81 -25.51
C PHE A 140 4.46 31.64 -26.47
N GLY A 141 3.21 31.26 -26.71
CA GLY A 141 2.19 32.05 -27.42
C GLY A 141 1.25 32.75 -26.44
#